data_AF-A0A818XUI5-F1
#
_entry.id   AF-A0A818XUI5-F1
#
_cell.length_a   1.000
_cell.length_b   1.000
_cell.length_c   1.000
_cell.angle_alpha   90.00
_cell.angle_beta   90.00
_cell.angle_gamma   90.00
#
_symmetry.space_group_name_H-M   'P 1'
#
loop_
_entity.id
_entity.type
_entity.pdbx_description
1 polymer ?
#
loop_
_entity_poly.entity_id
_entity_poly.type
_entity_poly.pdbx_seq_one_letter_code
_entity_poly.pdbx_strand_id
1 'polypeptide(L)'
;HLKRREEEESMKAFEEAMKHDLTDEEAKRSFYLSKIHWWINTAFDDLDYLYDELRVLLQRQSIESTNDEEIHKRSERKSPSRPLKPMIITRDQLQAKAIGAGYPSISTMTIDEFYESLTQRGLAPTPEQVKQMNAGPKFPTASDAEKEDIAKELYTEKDNPDMLKYLRSMDEFKDDHRHGEGNRFNRS
;
A
#
# COMPACT_ATOMS: atom_id res chain seq x y z
N HIS A 1 24.73 -13.12 14.20
CA HIS A 1 24.64 -11.76 14.80
C HIS A 1 24.99 -11.71 16.28
N LEU A 2 24.27 -12.37 17.21
CA LEU A 2 24.60 -12.32 18.65
C LEU A 2 26.04 -12.77 18.97
N LYS A 3 26.46 -13.94 18.47
CA LYS A 3 27.82 -14.46 18.66
C LYS A 3 28.91 -13.51 18.13
N ARG A 4 28.69 -12.90 16.97
CA ARG A 4 29.63 -11.94 16.37
C ARG A 4 29.79 -10.69 17.25
N ARG A 5 28.69 -10.21 17.82
CA ARG A 5 28.71 -9.03 18.71
C ARG A 5 29.47 -9.32 20.00
N GLU A 6 29.25 -10.48 20.60
CA GLU A 6 29.96 -10.93 21.80
C GLU A 6 31.47 -11.08 21.54
N GLU A 7 31.84 -11.64 20.39
CA GLU A 7 33.23 -11.75 19.95
C GLU A 7 33.87 -10.35 19.76
N GLU A 8 33.19 -9.42 19.10
CA GLU A 8 33.65 -8.04 18.92
C GLU A 8 33.81 -7.27 20.24
N GLU A 9 32.86 -7.43 21.17
CA GLU A 9 32.93 -6.84 22.51
C GLU A 9 34.11 -7.42 23.31
N SER A 10 34.33 -8.73 23.24
CA SER A 10 35.47 -9.39 23.89
C SER A 10 36.82 -8.94 23.31
N MET A 11 36.89 -8.77 21.98
CA MET A 11 38.09 -8.29 21.29
C MET A 11 38.38 -6.83 21.62
N LYS A 12 37.36 -5.97 21.71
CA LYS A 12 37.52 -4.56 22.14
C LYS A 12 38.05 -4.45 23.57
N ALA A 13 37.50 -5.24 24.49
CA ALA A 13 37.97 -5.26 25.88
C ALA A 13 39.45 -5.69 25.97
N PHE A 14 39.86 -6.64 25.12
CA PHE A 14 41.25 -7.08 25.06
C PHE A 14 42.19 -6.02 24.45
N GLU A 15 41.74 -5.26 23.44
CA GLU A 15 42.50 -4.12 22.90
C GLU A 15 42.72 -3.02 23.94
N GLU A 16 41.73 -2.75 24.79
CA GLU A 16 41.85 -1.80 25.90
C GLU A 16 42.87 -2.28 26.93
N ALA A 17 42.83 -3.56 27.30
CA ALA A 17 43.82 -4.15 28.21
C ALA A 17 45.25 -4.12 27.63
N MET A 18 45.41 -4.33 26.32
CA MET A 18 46.70 -4.23 25.63
C MET A 18 47.30 -2.83 25.64
N LYS A 19 46.48 -1.76 25.59
CA LYS A 19 46.97 -0.36 25.62
C LYS A 19 47.65 0.00 26.93
N HIS A 20 47.37 -0.73 28.01
CA HIS A 20 47.91 -0.46 29.34
C HIS A 20 49.13 -1.33 29.70
N ASP A 21 49.74 -2.04 28.73
CA ASP A 21 50.95 -2.87 28.88
C ASP A 21 50.90 -3.95 29.98
N LEU A 22 49.70 -4.28 30.48
CA LEU A 22 49.46 -5.25 31.55
C LEU A 22 49.40 -6.71 31.07
N THR A 23 49.63 -6.98 29.79
CA THR A 23 49.31 -8.27 29.14
C THR A 23 50.55 -9.02 28.67
N ASP A 24 50.56 -10.33 28.95
CA ASP A 24 51.58 -11.31 28.54
C ASP A 24 51.68 -11.45 27.01
N GLU A 25 52.86 -11.83 26.50
CA GLU A 25 53.12 -11.99 25.05
C GLU A 25 52.29 -13.11 24.42
N GLU A 26 52.06 -14.20 25.15
CA GLU A 26 51.21 -15.30 24.67
C GLU A 26 49.74 -14.87 24.53
N ALA A 27 49.28 -13.98 25.42
CA ALA A 27 47.96 -13.37 25.36
C ALA A 27 47.83 -12.43 24.15
N LYS A 28 48.87 -11.66 23.81
CA LYS A 28 48.90 -10.83 22.60
C LYS A 28 48.83 -11.69 21.33
N ARG A 29 49.57 -12.80 21.30
CA ARG A 29 49.58 -13.72 20.15
C ARG A 29 48.20 -14.32 19.89
N SER A 30 47.57 -14.86 20.93
CA SER A 30 46.21 -15.43 20.81
C SER A 30 45.18 -14.39 20.37
N PHE A 31 45.27 -13.15 20.89
CA PHE A 31 44.44 -12.03 20.44
C PHE A 31 44.59 -11.76 18.93
N TYR A 32 45.82 -11.61 18.42
CA TYR A 32 46.04 -11.34 17.00
C TYR A 32 45.61 -12.50 16.09
N LEU A 33 45.77 -13.75 16.55
CA LEU A 33 45.25 -14.92 15.83
C LEU A 33 43.72 -14.88 15.72
N SER A 34 43.02 -14.56 16.82
CA SER A 34 41.57 -14.37 16.82
C SER A 34 41.15 -13.23 15.90
N LYS A 35 41.91 -12.11 15.89
CA LYS A 35 41.66 -10.97 15.00
C LYS A 35 41.81 -11.35 13.53
N ILE A 36 42.83 -12.11 13.17
CA ILE A 36 43.02 -12.63 11.81
C ILE A 36 41.85 -13.54 11.43
N HIS A 37 41.44 -14.45 12.32
CA HIS A 37 40.31 -15.34 12.07
C HIS A 37 39.00 -14.57 11.83
N TRP A 38 38.77 -13.52 12.62
CA TRP A 38 37.63 -12.63 12.48
C TRP A 38 37.63 -11.90 11.13
N TRP A 39 38.79 -11.37 10.70
CA TRP A 39 38.93 -10.73 9.39
C TRP A 39 38.72 -11.71 8.24
N ILE A 40 39.17 -12.96 8.38
CA ILE A 40 38.92 -14.01 7.38
C ILE A 40 37.42 -14.24 7.23
N ASN A 41 36.70 -14.42 8.34
CA ASN A 41 35.25 -14.63 8.31
C ASN A 41 34.51 -13.43 7.74
N THR A 42 34.92 -12.21 8.13
CA THR A 42 34.33 -10.97 7.62
C THR A 42 34.56 -10.83 6.11
N ALA A 43 35.76 -11.16 5.63
CA ALA A 43 36.05 -11.13 4.19
C ALA A 43 35.22 -12.14 3.40
N PHE A 44 34.90 -13.31 3.95
CA PHE A 44 33.96 -14.25 3.32
C PHE A 44 32.54 -13.67 3.24
N ASP A 45 32.04 -13.08 4.32
CA ASP A 45 30.73 -12.42 4.30
C ASP A 45 30.67 -11.27 3.28
N ASP A 46 31.75 -10.47 3.21
CA ASP A 46 31.86 -9.36 2.26
C ASP A 46 31.88 -9.86 0.81
N LEU A 47 32.54 -11.00 0.54
CA LEU A 47 32.52 -11.63 -0.79
C LEU A 47 31.12 -12.10 -1.18
N ASP A 48 30.36 -12.68 -0.24
CA ASP A 48 28.97 -13.08 -0.48
C ASP A 48 28.08 -11.85 -0.76
N TYR A 49 28.27 -10.76 0.00
CA TYR A 49 27.56 -9.50 -0.23
C TYR A 49 27.89 -8.90 -1.60
N LEU A 50 29.16 -8.88 -2.00
CA LEU A 50 29.59 -8.40 -3.31
C LEU A 50 29.03 -9.26 -4.44
N TYR A 51 28.91 -10.57 -4.24
CA TYR A 51 28.31 -11.47 -5.23
C TYR A 51 26.82 -11.15 -5.44
N ASP A 52 26.07 -10.93 -4.36
CA ASP A 52 24.67 -10.54 -4.42
C ASP A 52 24.48 -9.15 -5.06
N GLU A 53 25.33 -8.19 -4.72
CA GLU A 53 25.31 -6.85 -5.34
C GLU A 53 25.58 -6.94 -6.85
N LEU A 54 26.60 -7.71 -7.26
CA LEU A 54 26.92 -7.92 -8.67
C LEU A 54 25.73 -8.52 -9.43
N ARG A 55 25.03 -9.49 -8.83
CA ARG A 55 23.83 -10.10 -9.42
C ARG A 55 22.74 -9.06 -9.66
N VAL A 56 22.48 -8.18 -8.69
CA VAL A 56 21.48 -7.10 -8.83
C VAL A 56 21.91 -6.10 -9.90
N LEU A 57 23.18 -5.72 -9.95
CA LEU A 57 23.71 -4.80 -10.97
C LEU A 57 23.59 -5.38 -12.38
N LEU A 58 23.90 -6.66 -12.57
CA LEU A 58 23.74 -7.35 -13.85
C LEU A 58 22.27 -7.40 -14.28
N GLN A 59 21.36 -7.68 -13.35
CA GLN A 59 19.93 -7.66 -13.64
C GLN A 59 19.46 -6.25 -14.03
N ARG A 60 19.91 -5.22 -13.32
CA ARG A 60 19.63 -3.82 -13.68
C ARG A 60 20.16 -3.46 -15.06
N GLN A 61 21.40 -3.82 -15.38
CA GLN A 61 21.99 -3.56 -16.70
C GLN A 61 21.20 -4.24 -17.81
N SER A 62 20.75 -5.49 -17.60
CA SER A 62 19.90 -6.18 -18.57
C SER A 62 18.57 -5.45 -18.80
N ILE A 63 17.96 -4.93 -17.72
CA ILE A 63 16.71 -4.16 -17.79
C ILE A 63 16.95 -2.84 -18.53
N GLU A 64 18.00 -2.08 -18.21
CA GLU A 64 18.36 -0.84 -18.92
C GLU A 64 18.61 -1.11 -20.41
N SER A 65 19.31 -2.19 -20.77
CA SER A 65 19.58 -2.56 -22.17
C SER A 65 18.31 -2.91 -22.95
N THR A 66 17.37 -3.66 -22.35
CA THR A 66 16.07 -3.97 -22.98
C THR A 66 15.17 -2.74 -23.09
N ASN A 67 15.23 -1.84 -22.11
CA ASN A 67 14.47 -0.61 -22.13
C ASN A 67 14.99 0.35 -23.20
N ASP A 68 16.30 0.52 -23.39
CA ASP A 68 16.83 1.43 -24.40
C ASP A 68 16.46 0.99 -25.84
N GLU A 69 16.50 -0.32 -26.14
CA GLU A 69 16.07 -0.83 -27.46
C GLU A 69 14.55 -0.70 -27.70
N GLU A 70 13.72 -0.91 -26.67
CA GLU A 70 12.26 -0.75 -26.79
C GLU A 70 11.81 0.73 -26.73
N ILE A 71 12.49 1.58 -25.96
CA ILE A 71 12.19 3.01 -25.81
C ILE A 71 12.56 3.75 -27.10
N HIS A 72 13.71 3.45 -27.72
CA HIS A 72 14.07 4.07 -29.00
C HIS A 72 13.09 3.70 -30.12
N LYS A 73 12.65 2.43 -30.23
CA LYS A 73 11.62 2.03 -31.20
C LYS A 73 10.22 2.57 -30.89
N ARG A 74 9.90 2.83 -29.61
CA ARG A 74 8.58 3.33 -29.18
C ARG A 74 8.48 4.86 -29.19
N SER A 75 9.60 5.57 -29.08
CA SER A 75 9.63 7.06 -29.05
C SER A 75 9.35 7.69 -30.42
N GLU A 76 9.72 7.03 -31.53
CA GLU A 76 9.48 7.54 -32.89
C GLU A 76 8.01 7.46 -33.34
N ARG A 77 7.12 6.76 -32.59
CA ARG A 77 5.71 6.54 -32.97
C ARG A 77 4.67 7.06 -31.99
N LYS A 78 5.05 7.79 -30.95
CA LYS A 78 4.06 8.40 -30.05
C LYS A 78 3.77 9.83 -30.52
N SER A 79 2.78 9.93 -31.40
CA SER A 79 1.99 11.16 -31.52
C SER A 79 1.58 11.63 -30.10
N PRO A 80 1.49 12.94 -29.82
CA PRO A 80 1.12 13.42 -28.49
C PRO A 80 -0.20 12.77 -28.09
N SER A 81 -0.13 11.87 -27.11
CA SER A 81 -1.30 11.15 -26.61
C SER A 81 -2.28 12.21 -26.13
N ARG A 82 -3.50 12.22 -26.70
CA ARG A 82 -4.53 13.15 -26.25
C ARG A 82 -4.73 12.92 -24.76
N PRO A 83 -4.78 13.98 -23.93
CA PRO A 83 -5.00 13.82 -22.50
C PRO A 83 -6.28 13.01 -22.27
N LEU A 84 -6.19 12.02 -21.38
CA LEU A 84 -7.33 11.18 -21.03
C LEU A 84 -8.44 12.06 -20.46
N LYS A 85 -9.64 11.94 -21.03
CA LYS A 85 -10.82 12.66 -20.54
C LYS A 85 -11.43 11.88 -19.38
N PRO A 86 -11.60 12.48 -18.19
CA PRO A 86 -12.27 11.81 -17.08
C PRO A 86 -13.76 11.61 -17.40
N MET A 87 -14.32 10.54 -16.83
CA MET A 87 -15.76 10.23 -16.88
C MET A 87 -16.26 9.82 -15.50
N ILE A 88 -17.50 10.17 -15.19
CA ILE A 88 -18.16 9.85 -13.93
C ILE A 88 -19.09 8.66 -14.17
N ILE A 89 -18.98 7.65 -13.30
CA ILE A 89 -19.87 6.48 -13.30
C ILE A 89 -20.75 6.57 -12.05
N THR A 90 -22.06 6.44 -12.25
CA THR A 90 -23.08 6.60 -11.20
C THR A 90 -23.89 5.32 -11.01
N ARG A 91 -24.47 5.12 -9.81
CA ARG A 91 -25.35 3.97 -9.53
C ARG A 91 -26.67 4.10 -10.29
N ASP A 92 -27.32 5.27 -10.17
CA ASP A 92 -28.66 5.50 -10.72
C ASP A 92 -28.68 6.42 -11.94
N GLN A 93 -29.63 6.18 -12.85
CA GLN A 93 -29.87 7.02 -14.02
C GLN A 93 -30.25 8.47 -13.67
N LEU A 94 -30.98 8.67 -12.56
CA LEU A 94 -31.35 10.01 -12.10
C LEU A 94 -30.11 10.80 -11.67
N GLN A 95 -29.16 10.15 -10.98
CA GLN A 95 -27.89 10.76 -10.59
C GLN A 95 -27.05 11.07 -11.83
N ALA A 96 -26.97 10.15 -12.80
CA ALA A 96 -26.28 10.40 -14.07
C ALA A 96 -26.81 11.66 -14.77
N LYS A 97 -28.14 11.83 -14.84
CA LYS A 97 -28.80 12.99 -15.45
C LYS A 97 -28.54 14.28 -14.67
N ALA A 98 -28.66 14.24 -13.35
CA ALA A 98 -28.44 15.41 -12.50
C ALA A 98 -26.98 15.89 -12.59
N ILE A 99 -26.01 14.97 -12.48
CA ILE A 99 -24.58 15.29 -12.58
C ILE A 99 -24.22 15.73 -14.00
N GLY A 100 -24.75 15.06 -15.04
CA GLY A 100 -24.50 15.42 -16.42
C GLY A 100 -25.05 16.81 -16.79
N ALA A 101 -26.20 17.18 -16.25
CA ALA A 101 -26.75 18.53 -16.41
C ALA A 101 -25.91 19.59 -15.65
N GLY A 102 -25.35 19.24 -14.49
CA GLY A 102 -24.47 20.11 -13.71
C GLY A 102 -23.06 20.26 -14.31
N TYR A 103 -22.57 19.23 -15.00
CA TYR A 103 -21.21 19.18 -15.56
C TYR A 103 -21.22 18.69 -17.02
N PRO A 104 -21.70 19.50 -17.99
CA PRO A 104 -21.86 19.08 -19.39
C PRO A 104 -20.53 18.78 -20.11
N SER A 105 -19.39 19.23 -19.57
CA SER A 105 -18.05 18.95 -20.12
C SER A 105 -17.51 17.57 -19.73
N ILE A 106 -18.11 16.92 -18.73
CA ILE A 106 -17.67 15.62 -18.21
C ILE A 106 -18.67 14.56 -18.66
N SER A 107 -18.16 13.46 -19.20
CA SER A 107 -19.01 12.34 -19.60
C SER A 107 -19.54 11.63 -18.35
N THR A 108 -20.86 11.44 -18.27
CA THR A 108 -21.53 10.71 -17.19
C THR A 108 -22.24 9.48 -17.73
N MET A 109 -22.13 8.33 -17.07
CA MET A 109 -22.89 7.12 -17.40
C MET A 109 -23.22 6.33 -16.13
N THR A 110 -24.10 5.33 -16.26
CA THR A 110 -24.40 4.40 -15.16
C THR A 110 -23.43 3.23 -15.10
N ILE A 111 -23.38 2.55 -13.95
CA ILE A 111 -22.56 1.33 -13.77
C ILE A 111 -22.97 0.27 -14.80
N ASP A 112 -24.26 0.07 -15.02
CA ASP A 112 -24.78 -0.94 -15.96
C ASP A 112 -24.34 -0.65 -17.41
N GLU A 113 -24.55 0.59 -17.87
CA GLU A 113 -24.10 1.04 -19.21
C GLU A 113 -22.58 0.91 -19.39
N PHE A 114 -21.82 1.19 -18.32
CA PHE A 114 -20.37 1.03 -18.35
C PHE A 114 -19.96 -0.43 -18.52
N TYR A 115 -20.57 -1.36 -17.78
CA TYR A 115 -20.31 -2.79 -17.94
C TYR A 115 -20.66 -3.29 -19.34
N GLU A 116 -21.81 -2.89 -19.88
CA GLU A 116 -22.19 -3.23 -21.26
C GLU A 116 -21.15 -2.74 -22.27
N SER A 117 -20.65 -1.51 -22.10
CA SER A 117 -19.61 -0.94 -22.97
C SER A 117 -18.29 -1.73 -22.91
N LEU A 118 -17.93 -2.23 -21.73
CA LEU A 118 -16.72 -3.04 -21.55
C LEU A 118 -16.89 -4.44 -22.15
N THR A 119 -18.07 -5.05 -21.99
CA THR A 119 -18.38 -6.34 -22.59
C THR A 119 -18.39 -6.24 -24.12
N GLN A 120 -18.98 -5.20 -24.69
CA GLN A 120 -18.95 -4.94 -26.14
C GLN A 120 -17.52 -4.78 -26.68
N ARG A 121 -16.62 -4.19 -25.89
CA ARG A 121 -15.20 -4.05 -26.23
C ARG A 121 -14.39 -5.34 -26.00
N GLY A 122 -15.00 -6.38 -25.44
CA GLY A 122 -14.33 -7.64 -25.09
C GLY A 122 -13.37 -7.53 -23.90
N LEU A 123 -13.47 -6.46 -23.10
CA LEU A 123 -12.62 -6.22 -21.93
C LEU A 123 -13.22 -6.76 -20.63
N ALA A 124 -14.55 -6.91 -20.57
CA ALA A 124 -15.24 -7.51 -19.43
C ALA A 124 -15.90 -8.84 -19.84
N PRO A 125 -15.94 -9.83 -18.92
CA PRO A 125 -16.66 -11.08 -19.16
C PRO A 125 -18.15 -10.82 -19.40
N THR A 126 -18.76 -11.62 -20.27
CA THR A 126 -20.21 -11.53 -20.51
C THR A 126 -20.99 -11.94 -19.26
N PRO A 127 -22.24 -11.47 -19.07
CA PRO A 127 -23.06 -11.87 -17.93
C PRO A 127 -23.22 -13.39 -17.77
N GLU A 128 -23.19 -14.12 -18.89
CA GLU A 128 -23.20 -15.60 -18.90
C GLU A 128 -21.88 -16.20 -18.43
N GLN A 129 -20.74 -15.63 -18.84
CA GLN A 129 -19.42 -16.02 -18.38
C GLN A 129 -19.23 -15.72 -16.89
N VAL A 130 -19.75 -14.59 -16.38
CA VAL A 130 -19.73 -14.25 -14.95
C VAL A 130 -20.54 -15.26 -14.14
N LYS A 131 -21.72 -15.69 -14.63
CA LYS A 131 -22.51 -16.75 -13.97
C LYS A 131 -21.78 -18.08 -13.89
N GLN A 132 -20.96 -18.42 -14.89
CA GLN A 132 -20.12 -19.61 -14.87
C GLN A 132 -18.86 -19.43 -13.98
N MET A 133 -18.28 -18.23 -13.96
CA MET A 133 -17.11 -17.88 -13.15
C MET A 133 -17.42 -17.69 -11.66
N ASN A 134 -18.69 -17.52 -11.27
CA ASN A 134 -19.13 -17.51 -9.87
C ASN A 134 -18.96 -18.87 -9.14
N ALA A 135 -18.38 -19.89 -9.80
CA ALA A 135 -17.82 -21.08 -9.18
C ALA A 135 -16.35 -20.92 -8.71
N GLY A 136 -15.72 -19.78 -9.01
CA GLY A 136 -14.34 -19.43 -8.65
C GLY A 136 -14.19 -18.77 -7.27
N PRO A 137 -12.96 -18.35 -6.90
CA PRO A 137 -12.64 -17.85 -5.56
C PRO A 137 -13.57 -16.71 -5.16
N LYS A 138 -14.21 -16.86 -4.00
CA LYS A 138 -15.06 -15.82 -3.40
C LYS A 138 -14.23 -14.55 -3.27
N PHE A 139 -14.61 -13.49 -3.98
CA PHE A 139 -14.14 -12.14 -3.68
C PHE A 139 -14.33 -11.88 -2.17
N PRO A 140 -13.44 -11.14 -1.50
CA PRO A 140 -13.60 -10.83 -0.09
C PRO A 140 -15.00 -10.25 0.10
N THR A 141 -15.84 -10.96 0.85
CA THR A 141 -17.16 -10.47 1.23
C THR A 141 -16.96 -9.19 2.01
N ALA A 142 -17.73 -8.16 1.70
CA ALA A 142 -17.67 -6.88 2.41
C ALA A 142 -17.57 -7.12 3.92
N SER A 143 -16.61 -6.45 4.57
CA SER A 143 -16.46 -6.55 6.01
C SER A 143 -17.74 -6.10 6.69
N ASP A 144 -17.97 -6.50 7.94
CA ASP A 144 -19.21 -6.11 8.64
C ASP A 144 -19.31 -4.58 8.81
N ALA A 145 -18.17 -3.88 8.86
CA ALA A 145 -18.12 -2.41 8.82
C ALA A 145 -18.61 -1.85 7.47
N GLU A 146 -18.13 -2.41 6.35
CA GLU A 146 -18.56 -1.99 5.01
C GLU A 146 -20.05 -2.24 4.78
N LYS A 147 -20.61 -3.33 5.32
CA LYS A 147 -22.06 -3.59 5.23
C LYS A 147 -22.89 -2.57 6.00
N GLU A 148 -22.41 -2.15 7.17
CA GLU A 148 -23.07 -1.13 7.98
C GLU A 148 -23.06 0.22 7.26
N ASP A 149 -21.92 0.58 6.65
CA ASP A 149 -21.79 1.82 5.88
C ASP A 149 -22.66 1.81 4.62
N ILE A 150 -22.70 0.70 3.87
CA ILE A 150 -23.61 0.52 2.73
C ILE A 150 -25.07 0.68 3.18
N ALA A 151 -25.46 0.09 4.32
CA ALA A 151 -26.81 0.22 4.84
C ALA A 151 -27.14 1.68 5.20
N LYS A 152 -26.22 2.38 5.88
CA LYS A 152 -26.35 3.81 6.20
C LYS A 152 -26.50 4.66 4.94
N GLU A 153 -25.63 4.48 3.95
CA GLU A 153 -25.73 5.17 2.65
C GLU A 153 -27.11 4.96 2.03
N LEU A 154 -27.60 3.70 2.01
CA LEU A 154 -28.89 3.36 1.43
C LEU A 154 -30.07 4.01 2.19
N TYR A 155 -29.98 4.12 3.51
CA TYR A 155 -30.99 4.81 4.32
C TYR A 155 -31.02 6.32 4.05
N THR A 156 -29.85 6.92 3.83
CA THR A 156 -29.74 8.33 3.46
C THR A 156 -30.21 8.61 2.04
N GLU A 157 -29.81 7.78 1.06
CA GLU A 157 -30.21 7.95 -0.35
C GLU A 157 -31.73 7.79 -0.55
N LYS A 158 -32.37 6.91 0.24
CA LYS A 158 -33.81 6.63 0.15
C LYS A 158 -34.67 7.52 1.05
N ASP A 159 -34.08 8.50 1.73
CA ASP A 159 -34.78 9.39 2.68
C ASP A 159 -35.67 8.59 3.65
N ASN A 160 -35.11 7.56 4.30
CA ASN A 160 -35.91 6.66 5.14
C ASN A 160 -36.59 7.46 6.28
N PRO A 161 -37.93 7.39 6.42
CA PRO A 161 -38.68 8.25 7.32
C PRO A 161 -38.30 8.06 8.80
N ASP A 162 -37.91 6.86 9.21
CA ASP A 162 -37.59 6.58 10.60
C ASP A 162 -36.20 7.09 10.98
N MET A 163 -35.22 6.95 10.08
CA MET A 163 -33.89 7.55 10.25
C MET A 163 -33.95 9.08 10.25
N LEU A 164 -34.78 9.68 9.37
CA LEU A 164 -34.98 11.13 9.36
C LEU A 164 -35.62 11.63 10.66
N LYS A 165 -36.61 10.92 11.21
CA LYS A 165 -37.20 11.26 12.51
C LYS A 165 -36.17 11.18 13.63
N TYR A 166 -35.38 10.11 13.67
CA TYR A 166 -34.32 9.94 14.65
C TYR A 166 -33.28 11.08 14.58
N LEU A 167 -32.83 11.43 13.38
CA LEU A 167 -31.90 12.54 13.17
C LEU A 167 -32.48 13.88 13.65
N ARG A 168 -33.76 14.15 13.35
CA ARG A 168 -34.44 15.36 13.82
C ARG A 168 -34.59 15.39 15.34
N SER A 169 -34.99 14.29 15.97
CA SER A 169 -35.08 14.22 17.44
C SER A 169 -33.72 14.43 18.13
N MET A 170 -32.64 14.02 17.47
CA MET A 170 -31.29 14.24 17.97
C MET A 170 -30.88 15.71 17.92
N ASP A 171 -31.37 16.44 16.92
CA ASP A 171 -31.15 17.87 16.75
C ASP A 171 -31.95 18.67 17.80
N GLU A 172 -33.25 18.36 17.95
CA GLU A 172 -34.11 18.93 18.99
C GLU A 172 -33.52 18.72 20.40
N PHE A 173 -32.99 17.52 20.68
CA PHE A 173 -32.33 17.26 21.94
C PHE A 173 -31.08 18.13 22.15
N LYS A 174 -30.28 18.37 21.11
CA LYS A 174 -29.07 19.21 21.20
C LYS A 174 -29.39 20.69 21.36
N ASP A 175 -30.51 21.15 20.83
CA ASP A 175 -30.98 22.53 21.02
C ASP A 175 -31.36 22.80 22.48
N ASP A 176 -32.01 21.83 23.13
CA ASP A 176 -32.41 21.93 24.54
C ASP A 176 -31.30 21.61 25.54
N HIS A 177 -30.19 20.98 25.11
CA HIS A 177 -29.10 20.56 25.99
C HIS A 177 -27.76 21.17 25.58
N ARG A 178 -27.24 22.08 26.41
CA ARG A 178 -25.97 22.76 26.12
C ARG A 178 -24.80 21.77 26.12
N HIS A 179 -23.86 21.96 25.19
CA HIS A 179 -22.62 21.19 25.16
C HIS A 179 -21.93 21.16 26.53
N GLY A 180 -21.71 19.94 27.05
CA GLY A 180 -21.03 19.71 28.32
C GLY A 180 -21.95 19.58 29.55
N GLU A 181 -23.27 19.50 29.37
CA GLU A 181 -24.21 19.29 30.48
C GLU A 181 -24.13 17.90 31.13
N GLY A 182 -23.63 16.88 30.41
CA GLY A 182 -23.63 15.48 30.85
C GLY A 182 -22.37 14.97 31.58
N ASN A 183 -21.21 15.64 31.44
CA ASN A 183 -19.97 15.21 32.14
C ASN A 183 -19.53 16.25 33.19
N ARG A 184 -19.98 16.05 34.43
CA ARG A 184 -19.63 16.88 35.59
C ARG A 184 -18.68 16.21 36.58
N PHE A 185 -18.37 14.92 36.38
CA PHE A 185 -17.62 14.12 37.36
C PHE A 185 -16.10 14.30 37.28
N ASN A 186 -15.56 14.80 36.15
CA ASN A 186 -14.12 15.05 35.96
C ASN A 186 -13.78 16.56 35.92
N ARG A 187 -14.53 17.41 36.64
CA ARG A 187 -14.32 18.88 36.67
C ARG A 187 -13.49 19.37 37.88
N SER A 188 -12.89 18.47 38.67
CA SER A 188 -11.97 18.80 39.77
C SER A 188 -10.52 18.51 39.40
#